data_AF-A0A9W6ZVP2-F1
#
_entry.id   AF-A0A9W6ZVP2-F1
#
_cell.length_a   1.000
_cell.length_b   1.000
_cell.length_c   1.000
_cell.angle_alpha   90.00
_cell.angle_beta   90.00
_cell.angle_gamma   90.00
#
_symmetry.space_group_name_H-M   'P 1'
#
loop_
_entity.id
_entity.type
_entity.pdbx_description
1 polymer ?
#
loop_
_entity_poly.entity_id
_entity_poly.type
_entity_poly.pdbx_seq_one_letter_code
_entity_poly.pdbx_strand_id
1 'polypeptide(L)'
;MTLYYSPVLKTIASIFECVADVHGNQVILADPTVSCETSWSRTLLQIQGIAAAIIVGEGFPLYVIYKTSQLKSKGALDAHSHFSSLFQWYSPLVPYFEAFHMLRKAGLIAAGTVFGSPTTQSVIYLIINISFLILLRVLKPLVFFPCSIFKGKNLFLLAEMLGCTISIIGNLLALIGSFSQEAVNFVGLHQQLSTNST
;
A
#
# COMPACT_ATOMS: atom_id res chain seq x y z
N MET A 1 4.43 -15.46 5.95
CA MET A 1 3.63 -14.43 6.67
C MET A 1 3.23 -13.25 5.78
N THR A 2 4.10 -12.76 4.88
CA THR A 2 3.86 -11.53 4.09
C THR A 2 2.84 -11.66 2.97
N LEU A 3 2.50 -12.88 2.56
CA LEU A 3 1.43 -13.16 1.60
C LEU A 3 0.03 -12.80 2.13
N TYR A 4 -0.24 -12.99 3.42
CA TYR A 4 -1.56 -12.71 4.01
C TYR A 4 -1.76 -11.24 4.41
N TYR A 5 -0.66 -10.50 4.56
CA TYR A 5 -0.69 -9.11 5.00
C TYR A 5 -1.51 -8.20 4.07
N SER A 6 -1.26 -8.25 2.76
CA SER A 6 -1.98 -7.43 1.78
C SER A 6 -3.47 -7.78 1.66
N PRO A 7 -3.89 -9.06 1.58
CA PRO A 7 -5.30 -9.43 1.62
C PRO A 7 -6.02 -8.94 2.88
N VAL A 8 -5.40 -9.06 4.06
CA VAL A 8 -6.00 -8.60 5.32
C VAL A 8 -6.22 -7.08 5.30
N LEU A 9 -5.20 -6.32 4.89
CA LEU A 9 -5.34 -4.86 4.79
C LEU A 9 -6.35 -4.43 3.72
N LYS A 10 -6.45 -5.15 2.60
CA LYS A 10 -7.50 -4.88 1.60
C LYS A 10 -8.90 -5.18 2.12
N THR A 11 -9.06 -6.23 2.93
CA THR A 11 -10.34 -6.56 3.57
C THR A 11 -10.74 -5.46 4.56
N ILE A 12 -9.77 -4.95 5.32
CA ILE A 12 -9.99 -3.81 6.21
C ILE A 12 -10.32 -2.55 5.40
N ALA A 13 -9.65 -2.31 4.27
CA ALA A 13 -9.94 -1.21 3.37
C ALA A 13 -11.38 -1.22 2.82
N SER A 14 -11.90 -2.39 2.44
CA SER A 14 -13.26 -2.52 1.91
C SER A 14 -14.37 -2.17 2.91
N ILE A 15 -14.07 -2.10 4.20
CA ILE A 15 -14.99 -1.62 5.24
C ILE A 15 -15.27 -0.11 5.08
N PHE A 16 -14.36 0.63 4.46
CA PHE A 16 -14.47 2.07 4.25
C PHE A 16 -15.01 2.46 2.88
N GLU A 17 -15.09 1.51 1.94
CA GLU A 17 -15.59 1.75 0.59
C GLU A 17 -17.10 1.60 0.51
N CYS A 18 -17.76 2.54 -0.19
CA CYS A 18 -19.19 2.56 -0.43
C CYS A 18 -19.49 2.32 -1.90
N VAL A 19 -20.46 1.46 -2.17
CA VAL A 19 -20.97 1.17 -3.52
C VAL A 19 -22.48 1.36 -3.57
N ALA A 20 -23.00 1.71 -4.75
CA ALA A 20 -24.45 1.80 -4.94
C ALA A 20 -25.04 0.40 -5.09
N ASP A 21 -26.07 0.09 -4.32
CA ASP A 21 -26.92 -1.09 -4.49
C ASP A 21 -27.83 -0.93 -5.73
N VAL A 22 -28.47 -2.03 -6.15
CA VAL A 22 -29.46 -2.12 -7.24
C VAL A 22 -30.59 -1.09 -7.08
N HIS A 23 -30.89 -0.69 -5.84
CA HIS A 23 -31.91 0.31 -5.51
C HIS A 23 -31.39 1.75 -5.45
N GLY A 24 -30.11 2.00 -5.76
CA GLY A 24 -29.49 3.33 -5.71
C GLY A 24 -29.02 3.79 -4.31
N ASN A 25 -29.26 2.99 -3.26
CA ASN A 25 -28.77 3.27 -1.91
C ASN A 25 -27.27 2.98 -1.82
N GLN A 26 -26.52 3.81 -1.09
CA GLN A 26 -25.09 3.53 -0.84
C GLN A 26 -24.93 2.54 0.31
N VAL A 27 -24.24 1.45 0.06
CA VAL A 27 -23.95 0.39 1.03
C VAL A 27 -22.44 0.10 1.09
N ILE A 28 -21.99 -0.48 2.20
CA ILE A 28 -20.57 -0.80 2.38
C ILE A 28 -20.20 -1.97 1.47
N LEU A 29 -19.04 -1.88 0.80
CA LEU A 29 -18.57 -2.92 -0.12
C LEU A 29 -18.35 -4.26 0.59
N ALA A 30 -17.83 -4.24 1.82
CA ALA A 30 -17.60 -5.42 2.64
C ALA A 30 -18.89 -6.07 3.17
N ASP A 31 -19.98 -5.30 3.33
CA ASP A 31 -21.27 -5.78 3.82
C ASP A 31 -22.42 -4.94 3.23
N PRO A 32 -23.10 -5.44 2.19
CA PRO A 32 -24.17 -4.70 1.51
C PRO A 32 -25.43 -4.52 2.38
N THR A 33 -25.49 -5.14 3.57
CA THR A 33 -26.60 -4.93 4.51
C THR A 33 -26.45 -3.65 5.33
N VAL A 34 -25.26 -3.07 5.37
CA VAL A 34 -24.96 -1.85 6.12
C VAL A 34 -24.96 -0.64 5.18
N SER A 35 -25.88 0.29 5.44
CA SER A 35 -25.96 1.58 4.75
C SER A 35 -24.72 2.44 5.01
N CYS A 36 -24.28 3.15 3.97
CA CYS A 36 -23.26 4.22 4.04
C CYS A 36 -23.83 5.56 4.53
N GLU A 37 -25.06 5.61 5.02
CA GLU A 37 -25.55 6.73 5.81
C GLU A 37 -25.06 6.62 7.27
N THR A 38 -25.13 7.71 8.03
CA THR A 38 -24.70 7.71 9.44
C THR A 38 -25.64 6.84 10.28
N SER A 39 -25.18 5.62 10.60
CA SER A 39 -25.82 4.66 11.49
C SER A 39 -24.84 4.18 12.56
N TRP A 40 -25.37 3.77 13.72
CA TRP A 40 -24.56 3.20 14.81
C TRP A 40 -23.79 1.95 14.37
N SER A 41 -24.39 1.10 13.53
CA SER A 41 -23.71 -0.08 12.98
C SER A 41 -22.48 0.29 12.15
N ARG A 42 -22.57 1.36 11.35
CA ARG A 42 -21.46 1.87 10.55
C ARG A 42 -20.33 2.43 11.41
N THR A 43 -20.65 3.23 12.43
CA THR A 43 -19.61 3.79 13.32
C THR A 43 -18.84 2.69 14.05
N LEU A 44 -19.53 1.65 14.52
CA LEU A 44 -18.87 0.51 15.17
C LEU A 44 -17.93 -0.24 14.21
N LEU A 45 -18.41 -0.51 12.98
CA LEU A 45 -17.62 -1.18 11.94
C LEU A 45 -16.37 -0.36 11.56
N GLN A 46 -16.50 0.97 11.44
CA GLN A 46 -15.38 1.87 11.17
C GLN A 46 -14.36 1.87 12.31
N ILE A 47 -14.80 1.90 13.57
CA ILE A 47 -13.89 1.83 14.72
C ILE A 47 -13.09 0.51 14.71
N GLN A 48 -13.75 -0.62 14.45
CA GLN A 48 -13.09 -1.92 14.34
C GLN A 48 -12.11 -1.96 13.16
N GLY A 49 -12.51 -1.41 12.00
CA GLY A 49 -11.66 -1.29 10.83
C GLY A 49 -10.41 -0.44 11.11
N ILE A 50 -10.56 0.71 11.77
CA ILE A 50 -9.43 1.59 12.15
C ILE A 50 -8.51 0.88 13.13
N ALA A 51 -9.05 0.24 14.17
CA ALA A 51 -8.26 -0.50 15.14
C ALA A 51 -7.47 -1.63 14.47
N ALA A 52 -8.11 -2.41 13.59
CA ALA A 52 -7.45 -3.46 12.83
C ALA A 52 -6.38 -2.91 11.87
N ALA A 53 -6.65 -1.78 11.21
CA ALA A 53 -5.69 -1.11 10.33
C ALA A 53 -4.44 -0.65 11.10
N ILE A 54 -4.60 -0.07 12.28
CA ILE A 54 -3.47 0.38 13.12
C ILE A 54 -2.67 -0.83 13.60
N ILE A 55 -3.34 -1.84 14.17
CA ILE A 55 -2.67 -3.01 14.77
C ILE A 55 -1.93 -3.81 13.69
N VAL A 56 -2.59 -4.11 12.57
CA VAL A 56 -2.03 -4.95 11.51
C VAL A 56 -1.13 -4.13 10.60
N GLY A 57 -1.57 -2.94 10.17
CA GLY A 57 -0.89 -2.14 9.14
C GLY A 57 0.37 -1.42 9.64
N GLU A 58 0.41 -1.00 10.90
CA GLU A 58 1.56 -0.28 11.46
C GLU A 58 2.17 -1.03 12.64
N GLY A 59 1.33 -1.54 13.55
CA GLY A 59 1.78 -2.23 14.76
C GLY A 59 2.63 -3.46 14.45
N PHE A 60 2.19 -4.31 13.53
CA PHE A 60 2.93 -5.53 13.17
C PHE A 60 4.30 -5.24 12.51
N PRO A 61 4.42 -4.38 11.48
CA PRO A 61 5.72 -4.01 10.93
C PRO A 61 6.66 -3.36 11.96
N LEU A 62 6.16 -2.45 12.79
CA LEU A 62 6.95 -1.81 13.85
C LEU A 62 7.43 -2.82 14.88
N TYR A 63 6.59 -3.79 15.24
CA TYR A 63 6.96 -4.90 16.10
C TYR A 63 8.08 -5.75 15.48
N VAL A 64 8.01 -6.05 14.19
CA VAL A 64 9.08 -6.77 13.47
C VAL A 64 10.39 -5.97 13.52
N ILE A 65 10.36 -4.66 13.26
CA ILE A 65 11.54 -3.78 13.33
C ILE A 65 12.13 -3.82 14.74
N TYR A 66 11.30 -3.66 15.77
CA TYR A 66 11.74 -3.65 17.16
C TYR A 66 12.38 -4.99 17.56
N LYS A 67 11.70 -6.12 17.29
CA LYS A 67 12.19 -7.45 17.68
C LYS A 67 13.45 -7.86 16.94
N THR A 68 13.52 -7.64 15.64
CA THR A 68 14.72 -7.98 14.86
C THR A 68 15.91 -7.09 15.25
N SER A 69 15.68 -5.81 15.56
CA SER A 69 16.72 -4.92 16.09
C SER A 69 17.21 -5.38 17.46
N GLN A 70 16.30 -5.83 18.33
CA GLN A 70 16.67 -6.39 19.63
C GLN A 70 17.50 -7.67 19.48
N LEU A 71 17.09 -8.59 18.60
CA LEU A 71 17.85 -9.83 18.33
C LEU A 71 19.22 -9.53 17.75
N LYS A 72 19.32 -8.53 16.85
CA LYS A 72 20.60 -8.03 16.33
C LYS A 72 21.51 -7.54 17.45
N SER A 73 20.99 -6.71 18.36
CA SER A 73 21.77 -6.15 19.48
C SER A 73 22.28 -7.22 20.43
N LYS A 74 21.57 -8.35 20.53
CA LYS A 74 21.93 -9.50 21.38
C LYS A 74 22.79 -10.54 20.66
N GLY A 75 23.13 -10.34 19.39
CA GLY A 75 23.83 -11.34 18.58
C GLY A 75 23.04 -12.63 18.35
N ALA A 76 21.71 -12.60 18.57
CA ALA A 76 20.82 -13.77 18.55
C ALA A 76 20.00 -13.84 17.24
N LEU A 77 20.56 -13.34 16.13
CA LEU A 77 20.00 -13.52 14.79
C LEU A 77 20.39 -14.89 14.26
N ASP A 78 19.83 -15.95 14.86
CA ASP A 78 20.10 -17.33 14.49
C ASP A 78 18.94 -17.98 13.73
N ALA A 79 19.25 -19.08 13.03
CA ALA A 79 18.25 -19.87 12.31
C ALA A 79 17.25 -20.58 13.24
N HIS A 80 17.61 -20.74 14.51
CA HIS A 80 16.80 -21.39 15.54
C HIS A 80 15.74 -20.46 16.14
N SER A 81 15.86 -19.14 15.95
CA SER A 81 14.84 -18.20 16.39
C SER A 81 13.54 -18.41 15.60
N HIS A 82 12.41 -18.27 16.30
CA HIS A 82 11.08 -18.29 15.66
C HIS A 82 10.90 -17.21 14.58
N PHE A 83 11.79 -16.21 14.53
CA PHE A 83 11.75 -15.11 13.58
C PHE A 83 12.73 -15.28 12.42
N SER A 84 13.45 -16.40 12.33
CA SER A 84 14.44 -16.67 11.29
C SER A 84 13.87 -16.50 9.88
N SER A 85 12.62 -16.93 9.67
CA SER A 85 11.93 -16.76 8.38
C SER A 85 11.81 -15.31 7.89
N LEU A 86 11.83 -14.32 8.81
CA LEU A 86 11.72 -12.89 8.48
C LEU A 86 13.04 -12.25 8.07
N PHE A 87 14.19 -12.79 8.50
CA PHE A 87 15.51 -12.18 8.26
C PHE A 87 16.49 -13.09 7.51
N GLN A 88 16.20 -14.38 7.34
CA GLN A 88 17.12 -15.38 6.75
C GLN A 88 17.63 -15.00 5.35
N TRP A 89 16.82 -14.28 4.57
CA TRP A 89 17.17 -13.86 3.21
C TRP A 89 17.84 -12.49 3.16
N TYR A 90 17.85 -11.77 4.28
CA TYR A 90 18.30 -10.39 4.39
C TYR A 90 19.70 -10.29 5.01
N SER A 91 20.35 -9.17 4.73
CA SER A 91 21.64 -8.82 5.30
C SER A 91 21.54 -8.62 6.79
N PRO A 92 22.51 -9.13 7.59
CA PRO A 92 22.61 -8.83 9.01
C PRO A 92 22.64 -7.32 9.29
N LEU A 93 23.02 -6.51 8.30
CA LEU A 93 22.98 -5.05 8.40
C LEU A 93 21.53 -4.53 8.48
N VAL A 94 20.60 -5.15 7.75
CA VAL A 94 19.19 -4.73 7.60
C VAL A 94 18.23 -5.93 7.69
N PRO A 95 18.15 -6.60 8.86
CA PRO A 95 17.30 -7.79 9.05
C PRO A 95 15.80 -7.49 9.07
N TYR A 96 15.43 -6.21 9.23
CA TYR A 96 14.05 -5.72 9.29
C TYR A 96 13.50 -5.27 7.93
N PHE A 97 14.19 -5.53 6.82
CA PHE A 97 13.79 -4.98 5.52
C PHE A 97 12.40 -5.41 5.07
N GLU A 98 11.96 -6.62 5.42
CA GLU A 98 10.60 -7.09 5.16
C GLU A 98 9.53 -6.16 5.76
N ALA A 99 9.79 -5.55 6.92
CA ALA A 99 8.87 -4.62 7.55
C ALA A 99 8.67 -3.35 6.71
N PHE A 100 9.70 -2.88 5.98
CA PHE A 100 9.54 -1.77 5.04
C PHE A 100 8.66 -2.13 3.84
N HIS A 101 8.71 -3.38 3.36
CA HIS A 101 7.76 -3.84 2.35
C HIS A 101 6.32 -3.82 2.86
N MET A 102 6.12 -4.25 4.11
CA MET A 102 4.81 -4.21 4.75
C MET A 102 4.31 -2.76 4.93
N LEU A 103 5.16 -1.86 5.42
CA LEU A 103 4.81 -0.44 5.58
C LEU A 103 4.49 0.23 4.24
N ARG A 104 5.27 -0.05 3.17
CA ARG A 104 4.95 0.43 1.82
C ARG A 104 3.56 -0.03 1.39
N LYS A 105 3.26 -1.32 1.53
CA LYS A 105 1.96 -1.89 1.14
C LYS A 105 0.82 -1.29 1.95
N ALA A 106 1.01 -1.11 3.26
CA ALA A 106 0.03 -0.44 4.11
C ALA A 106 -0.20 1.01 3.69
N GLY A 107 0.87 1.78 3.46
CA GLY A 107 0.78 3.16 2.99
C GLY A 107 0.04 3.30 1.66
N LEU A 108 0.28 2.40 0.70
CA LEU A 108 -0.45 2.39 -0.57
C LEU A 108 -1.94 2.09 -0.37
N ILE A 109 -2.29 1.10 0.46
CA ILE A 109 -3.71 0.77 0.72
C ILE A 109 -4.40 1.90 1.49
N ALA A 110 -3.73 2.50 2.48
CA ALA A 110 -4.24 3.64 3.23
C ALA A 110 -4.46 4.87 2.33
N ALA A 111 -3.51 5.16 1.44
CA ALA A 111 -3.67 6.27 0.51
C ALA A 111 -4.82 6.05 -0.50
N GLY A 112 -5.04 4.81 -0.96
CA GLY A 112 -6.18 4.48 -1.82
C GLY A 112 -7.54 4.60 -1.15
N THR A 113 -7.60 4.41 0.17
CA THR A 113 -8.85 4.44 0.95
C THR A 113 -9.20 5.82 1.49
N VAL A 114 -8.18 6.58 1.93
CA VAL A 114 -8.39 7.87 2.60
C VAL A 114 -8.60 9.01 1.61
N PHE A 115 -7.89 9.01 0.49
CA PHE A 115 -7.96 10.12 -0.47
C PHE A 115 -8.97 9.79 -1.57
N GLY A 116 -10.03 10.57 -1.71
CA GLY A 116 -11.02 10.39 -2.78
C GLY A 116 -10.60 10.94 -4.15
N SER A 117 -9.62 11.86 -4.20
CA SER A 117 -9.14 12.47 -5.45
C SER A 117 -8.13 11.56 -6.16
N PRO A 118 -8.37 11.16 -7.42
CA PRO A 118 -7.43 10.35 -8.21
C PRO A 118 -6.06 11.01 -8.36
N THR A 119 -6.02 12.34 -8.46
CA THR A 119 -4.80 13.14 -8.56
C THR A 119 -3.98 13.03 -7.27
N THR A 120 -4.62 13.21 -6.11
CA THR A 120 -3.94 13.10 -4.80
C THR A 120 -3.46 11.68 -4.52
N GLN A 121 -4.28 10.66 -4.82
CA GLN A 121 -3.87 9.25 -4.71
C GLN A 121 -2.61 8.97 -5.55
N SER A 122 -2.61 9.40 -6.82
CA SER A 122 -1.49 9.17 -7.74
C SER A 122 -0.20 9.84 -7.27
N VAL A 123 -0.28 11.07 -6.76
CA VAL A 123 0.88 11.80 -6.19
C VAL A 123 1.44 11.06 -4.97
N ILE A 124 0.59 10.61 -4.05
CA ILE A 124 1.04 9.90 -2.83
C ILE A 124 1.63 8.54 -3.19
N TYR A 125 1.04 7.82 -4.14
CA TYR A 125 1.60 6.56 -4.64
C TYR A 125 2.99 6.76 -5.26
N LEU A 126 3.21 7.85 -6.00
CA LEU A 126 4.53 8.20 -6.51
C LEU A 126 5.53 8.42 -5.38
N ILE A 127 5.17 9.23 -4.38
CA ILE A 127 6.03 9.50 -3.22
C ILE A 127 6.42 8.19 -2.53
N ILE A 128 5.45 7.35 -2.17
CA ILE A 128 5.70 6.08 -1.48
C ILE A 128 6.61 5.16 -2.30
N ASN A 129 6.37 5.00 -3.61
CA ASN A 129 7.17 4.13 -4.45
C ASN A 129 8.58 4.67 -4.71
N ILE A 130 8.75 5.99 -4.85
CA ILE A 130 10.06 6.64 -5.00
C ILE A 130 10.86 6.50 -3.70
N SER A 131 10.27 6.82 -2.55
CA SER A 131 10.91 6.66 -1.24
C SER A 131 11.35 5.21 -1.01
N PHE A 132 10.49 4.24 -1.36
CA PHE A 132 10.84 2.83 -1.27
C PHE A 132 11.98 2.42 -2.21
N LEU A 133 11.98 2.93 -3.45
CA LEU A 133 13.05 2.66 -4.41
C LEU A 133 14.39 3.23 -3.95
N ILE A 134 14.41 4.44 -3.37
CA ILE A 134 15.59 5.04 -2.76
C ILE A 134 16.09 4.16 -1.61
N LEU A 135 15.19 3.74 -0.72
CA LEU A 135 15.50 2.90 0.43
C LEU A 135 16.09 1.54 -0.01
N LEU A 136 15.52 0.90 -1.04
CA LEU A 136 16.02 -0.35 -1.62
C LEU A 136 17.45 -0.17 -2.20
N ARG A 137 17.71 0.94 -2.88
CA ARG A 137 19.04 1.24 -3.47
C ARG A 137 20.11 1.53 -2.43
N VAL A 138 19.76 2.24 -1.36
CA VAL A 138 20.68 2.62 -0.29
C VAL A 138 21.00 1.42 0.60
N LEU A 139 19.98 0.68 1.03
CA LEU A 139 20.15 -0.38 2.04
C LEU A 139 20.68 -1.70 1.47
N LYS A 140 20.54 -1.95 0.16
CA LYS A 140 20.99 -3.19 -0.53
C LYS A 140 20.80 -4.44 0.34
N PRO A 141 19.56 -4.76 0.70
CA PRO A 141 19.28 -5.55 1.90
C PRO A 141 19.50 -7.05 1.77
N LEU A 142 19.97 -7.58 0.63
CA LEU A 142 20.04 -9.01 0.38
C LEU A 142 21.49 -9.48 0.28
N VAL A 143 21.80 -10.62 0.91
CA VAL A 143 23.18 -11.12 1.05
C VAL A 143 23.69 -11.80 -0.21
N PHE A 144 23.06 -12.87 -0.71
CA PHE A 144 23.44 -13.56 -1.96
C PHE A 144 22.58 -14.82 -2.18
N PHE A 145 22.11 -15.14 -3.40
CA PHE A 145 21.51 -16.46 -3.74
C PHE A 145 21.73 -16.85 -5.24
N PRO A 146 21.75 -18.16 -5.59
CA PRO A 146 22.67 -18.77 -6.57
C PRO A 146 22.31 -18.66 -8.06
N CYS A 147 21.22 -17.98 -8.41
CA CYS A 147 20.74 -17.95 -9.78
C CYS A 147 20.65 -16.52 -10.31
N SER A 148 21.80 -15.95 -10.69
CA SER A 148 21.80 -14.78 -11.58
C SER A 148 22.38 -15.18 -12.93
N ILE A 149 21.55 -15.20 -13.96
CA ILE A 149 22.00 -15.26 -15.37
C ILE A 149 22.84 -13.99 -15.68
N PHE A 150 22.57 -12.89 -14.98
CA PHE A 150 23.37 -11.66 -15.02
C PHE A 150 24.30 -11.55 -13.80
N LYS A 151 25.58 -11.87 -14.02
CA LYS A 151 26.68 -11.78 -13.04
C LYS A 151 26.60 -10.48 -12.22
N GLY A 152 26.34 -10.59 -10.92
CA GLY A 152 26.44 -9.47 -9.97
C GLY A 152 25.15 -8.71 -9.64
N LYS A 153 23.98 -9.11 -10.16
CA LYS A 153 22.69 -8.53 -9.74
C LYS A 153 21.71 -9.61 -9.25
N ASN A 154 21.18 -9.39 -8.06
CA ASN A 154 20.21 -10.28 -7.42
C ASN A 154 18.86 -10.23 -8.17
N LEU A 155 18.31 -11.39 -8.57
CA LEU A 155 17.04 -11.51 -9.30
C LEU A 155 15.87 -10.90 -8.52
N PHE A 156 15.84 -11.07 -7.19
CA PHE A 156 14.83 -10.45 -6.33
C PHE A 156 14.96 -8.93 -6.32
N LEU A 157 16.19 -8.41 -6.18
CA LEU A 157 16.44 -6.97 -6.25
C LEU A 157 16.01 -6.39 -7.60
N LEU A 158 16.28 -7.11 -8.69
CA LEU A 158 15.87 -6.73 -10.04
C LEU A 158 14.35 -6.74 -10.19
N ALA A 159 13.68 -7.78 -9.68
CA ALA A 159 12.22 -7.88 -9.68
C ALA A 159 11.56 -6.76 -8.87
N GLU A 160 12.09 -6.44 -7.69
CA GLU A 160 11.59 -5.34 -6.86
C GLU A 160 11.84 -3.97 -7.50
N MET A 161 13.03 -3.74 -8.06
CA MET A 161 13.30 -2.51 -8.82
C MET A 161 12.39 -2.39 -10.03
N LEU A 162 12.18 -3.47 -10.78
CA LEU A 162 11.28 -3.49 -11.94
C LEU A 162 9.85 -3.22 -11.51
N GLY A 163 9.36 -3.89 -10.46
CA GLY A 163 8.02 -3.68 -9.91
C GLY A 163 7.79 -2.25 -9.43
N CYS A 164 8.76 -1.65 -8.73
CA CYS A 164 8.71 -0.23 -8.36
C CYS A 164 8.72 0.69 -9.59
N THR A 165 9.56 0.40 -10.58
CA THR A 165 9.64 1.22 -11.80
C THR A 165 8.35 1.18 -12.59
N ILE A 166 7.76 -0.01 -12.78
CA ILE A 166 6.45 -0.18 -13.42
C ILE A 166 5.37 0.57 -12.63
N SER A 167 5.39 0.48 -11.29
CA SER A 167 4.44 1.20 -10.44
C SER A 167 4.58 2.72 -10.60
N ILE A 168 5.81 3.25 -10.65
CA ILE A 168 6.06 4.69 -10.87
C ILE A 168 5.53 5.13 -12.24
N ILE A 169 5.85 4.38 -13.30
CA ILE A 169 5.37 4.68 -14.66
C ILE A 169 3.84 4.64 -14.71
N GLY A 170 3.22 3.60 -14.14
CA GLY A 170 1.76 3.49 -14.07
C GLY A 170 1.10 4.66 -13.34
N ASN A 171 1.67 5.10 -12.21
CA ASN A 171 1.14 6.24 -11.48
C ASN A 171 1.38 7.59 -12.19
N LEU A 172 2.47 7.74 -12.94
CA LEU A 172 2.67 8.90 -13.82
C LEU A 172 1.62 8.94 -14.93
N LEU A 173 1.34 7.81 -15.56
CA LEU A 173 0.28 7.71 -16.57
C LEU A 173 -1.10 8.00 -15.98
N ALA A 174 -1.40 7.48 -14.78
CA ALA A 174 -2.65 7.77 -14.06
C ALA A 174 -2.78 9.26 -13.74
N LEU A 175 -1.70 9.91 -13.32
CA LEU A 175 -1.66 11.34 -13.03
C LEU A 175 -1.90 12.18 -14.30
N ILE A 176 -1.27 11.82 -15.43
CA ILE A 176 -1.51 12.48 -16.71
C ILE A 176 -2.98 12.30 -17.15
N GLY A 177 -3.54 11.10 -16.95
CA GLY A 177 -4.93 10.79 -17.24
C GLY A 177 -5.93 11.56 -16.37
N SER A 178 -5.62 11.80 -15.09
CA SER A 178 -6.53 12.57 -14.23
C SER A 178 -6.62 14.04 -14.66
N PHE A 179 -5.50 14.64 -15.09
CA PHE A 179 -5.50 16.00 -15.63
C PHE A 179 -6.25 16.13 -16.95
N SER A 180 -6.16 15.13 -17.84
CA SER A 180 -6.91 15.18 -19.11
C SER A 180 -8.43 15.05 -18.89
N GLN A 181 -8.84 14.25 -17.92
CA GLN A 181 -10.26 14.09 -17.58
C GLN A 181 -10.85 15.34 -16.92
N GLU A 182 -10.10 16.02 -16.04
CA GLU A 182 -10.49 17.32 -15.48
C GLU A 182 -10.65 18.38 -16.58
N ALA A 183 -9.74 18.42 -17.56
CA ALA A 183 -9.81 19.36 -18.68
C ALA A 183 -11.05 19.12 -19.57
N VAL A 184 -11.38 17.85 -19.86
CA VAL A 184 -12.58 17.49 -20.64
C VAL A 184 -13.85 17.87 -19.89
N ASN A 185 -13.92 17.61 -18.58
CA ASN A 185 -15.07 17.96 -17.74
C ASN A 185 -15.27 19.48 -17.69
N PHE A 186 -14.20 20.27 -17.60
CA PHE A 186 -14.29 21.74 -17.60
C PHE A 186 -14.85 22.30 -18.92
N VAL A 187 -14.38 21.79 -20.06
CA VAL A 187 -14.88 22.20 -21.39
C VAL A 187 -16.35 21.80 -21.57
N GLY A 188 -16.73 20.59 -21.16
CA GLY A 188 -18.13 20.13 -21.22
C GLY A 188 -19.08 20.98 -20.37
N LEU A 189 -18.65 21.40 -19.17
CA LEU A 189 -19.45 22.22 -18.27
C LEU A 189 -19.64 23.65 -18.80
N HIS A 190 -18.61 24.23 -19.41
CA HIS A 190 -18.70 25.53 -20.08
C HIS A 190 -19.68 25.48 -21.27
N GLN A 191 -19.70 24.38 -22.01
CA GLN A 191 -20.58 24.22 -23.17
C GLN A 191 -22.06 24.01 -22.79
N GLN A 192 -22.34 23.33 -21.66
CA GLN A 192 -23.69 23.25 -21.07
C GLN A 192 -24.18 24.59 -20.51
N LEU A 193 -23.30 25.37 -19.88
CA LEU A 193 -23.66 26.70 -19.38
C LEU A 193 -23.97 27.68 -20.51
N SER A 194 -23.23 27.62 -21.63
CA SER A 194 -23.50 28.45 -22.81
C SER A 194 -24.77 28.05 -23.59
N THR A 195 -25.28 26.83 -23.43
CA THR A 195 -26.50 26.36 -24.11
C THR A 195 -27.78 26.57 -23.29
N ASN A 196 -27.68 26.71 -21.97
CA ASN A 196 -28.82 27.04 -21.10
C ASN A 196 -29.08 28.56 -20.95
N SER A 197 -28.22 29.41 -21.53
CA SER A 197 -28.34 30.88 -21.48
C SER A 197 -29.00 31.51 -22.73
N THR A 198 -29.60 30.69 -23.59
CA THR A 198 -30.40 31.09 -24.76
C THR A 198 -31.80 30.50 -24.65
#